data_AF-A0A0B6YFS5-F1
#
_entry.id   AF-A0A0B6YFS5-F1
#
_cell.length_a   1.000
_cell.length_b   1.000
_cell.length_c   1.000
_cell.angle_alpha   90.00
_cell.angle_beta   90.00
_cell.angle_gamma   90.00
#
_symmetry.space_group_name_H-M   'P 1'
#
loop_
_entity.id
_entity.type
_entity.pdbx_description
1 polymer ?
#
loop_
_entity_poly.entity_id
_entity_poly.type
_entity_poly.pdbx_seq_one_letter_code
_entity_poly.pdbx_strand_id
1 'polypeptide(L)'
;EMVRNWDKTGRAEFIKTCRLMNGHDSSLKLLPKKNLKRAIYEVFYAVYHNQLRIENAVSVLTDLKDYIPSFPSTLADVLGIVDVETSSSDE
;
A
#
# COMPACT_ATOMS: atom_id res chain seq x y z
N GLU A 1 -4.82 -3.03 11.08
CA GLU A 1 -5.56 -4.32 10.96
C GLU A 1 -5.36 -5.03 9.60
N MET A 2 -5.00 -4.32 8.52
CA MET A 2 -4.80 -4.89 7.17
C MET A 2 -3.70 -5.95 7.06
N VAL A 3 -2.68 -5.92 7.91
CA VAL A 3 -1.54 -6.86 7.85
C VAL A 3 -1.71 -8.05 8.79
N ARG A 4 -2.80 -8.09 9.57
CA ARG A 4 -3.09 -9.20 10.47
C ARG A 4 -3.33 -10.47 9.65
N ASN A 5 -2.65 -11.58 10.02
CA ASN A 5 -2.73 -12.86 9.31
C ASN A 5 -2.38 -12.76 7.82
N TRP A 6 -1.33 -12.00 7.48
CA TRP A 6 -0.89 -11.76 6.09
C TRP A 6 -0.82 -13.03 5.24
N ASP A 7 -0.25 -14.10 5.80
CA ASP A 7 -0.05 -15.37 5.09
C ASP A 7 -1.34 -16.19 4.89
N LYS A 8 -2.41 -15.92 5.65
CA LYS A 8 -3.68 -16.66 5.54
C LYS A 8 -4.67 -15.97 4.61
N THR A 9 -5.00 -14.71 4.91
CA THR A 9 -6.04 -13.95 4.19
C THR A 9 -5.61 -12.53 3.84
N GLY A 10 -4.69 -11.94 4.62
CA GLY A 10 -4.36 -10.52 4.54
C GLY A 10 -3.91 -10.07 3.15
N ARG A 11 -3.04 -10.83 2.46
CA ARG A 11 -2.60 -10.50 1.09
C ARG A 11 -3.76 -10.46 0.09
N ALA A 12 -4.64 -11.45 0.13
CA ALA A 12 -5.76 -11.53 -0.81
C ALA A 12 -6.79 -10.41 -0.57
N GLU A 13 -7.09 -10.13 0.71
CA GLU A 13 -7.97 -9.03 1.12
C GLU A 13 -7.38 -7.67 0.74
N PHE A 14 -6.07 -7.49 0.90
CA PHE A 14 -5.34 -6.31 0.47
C PHE A 14 -5.47 -6.07 -1.04
N ILE A 15 -5.14 -7.07 -1.86
CA ILE A 15 -5.22 -6.96 -3.33
C ILE A 15 -6.65 -6.64 -3.77
N LYS A 16 -7.66 -7.32 -3.19
CA LYS A 16 -9.07 -7.05 -3.47
C LYS A 16 -9.42 -5.60 -3.16
N THR A 17 -8.98 -5.10 -2.01
CA THR A 17 -9.20 -3.73 -1.54
C THR A 17 -8.57 -2.71 -2.49
N CYS A 18 -7.30 -2.90 -2.88
CA CYS A 18 -6.62 -2.02 -3.82
C CYS A 18 -7.28 -2.02 -5.21
N ARG A 19 -7.76 -3.17 -5.69
CA ARG A 19 -8.51 -3.26 -6.96
C ARG A 19 -9.83 -2.51 -6.90
N LEU A 20 -10.59 -2.62 -5.80
CA LEU A 20 -11.83 -1.87 -5.59
C LEU A 20 -11.57 -0.36 -5.54
N MET A 21 -10.45 0.06 -4.94
CA MET A 21 -10.05 1.47 -4.90
C MET A 21 -9.60 2.00 -6.27
N ASN A 22 -9.14 1.13 -7.17
CA ASN A 22 -8.73 1.50 -8.52
C ASN A 22 -9.89 1.47 -9.54
N GLY A 23 -10.98 0.74 -9.27
CA GLY A 23 -12.02 0.42 -10.25
C GLY A 23 -13.45 0.88 -9.91
N HIS A 24 -13.96 1.80 -10.76
CA HIS A 24 -15.32 1.81 -11.34
C HIS A 24 -16.59 2.23 -10.57
N ASP A 25 -16.52 2.86 -9.39
CA ASP A 25 -17.68 3.62 -8.88
C ASP A 25 -17.45 5.13 -9.00
N SER A 26 -17.99 5.70 -10.08
CA SER A 26 -17.89 7.11 -10.48
C SER A 26 -18.43 8.09 -9.43
N SER A 27 -19.14 7.58 -8.42
CA SER A 27 -19.74 8.30 -7.31
C SER A 27 -18.73 8.73 -6.23
N LEU A 28 -17.55 8.09 -6.16
CA LEU A 28 -16.59 8.29 -5.08
C LEU A 28 -15.30 9.02 -5.47
N LYS A 29 -15.19 9.60 -6.68
CA LYS A 29 -13.95 10.09 -7.35
C LYS A 29 -12.90 10.89 -6.54
N LEU A 30 -13.22 11.45 -5.36
CA LEU A 30 -12.29 12.17 -4.49
C LEU A 30 -11.69 11.34 -3.34
N LEU A 31 -12.34 10.24 -2.93
CA LEU A 31 -11.91 9.37 -1.84
C LEU A 31 -10.91 8.23 -2.21
N PRO A 32 -10.98 7.57 -3.39
CA PRO A 32 -10.22 6.33 -3.64
C PRO A 32 -8.70 6.55 -3.73
N LYS A 33 -8.24 7.70 -4.22
CA LYS A 33 -6.80 7.99 -4.34
C LYS A 33 -6.11 8.17 -2.98
N LYS A 34 -6.78 8.82 -2.01
CA LYS A 34 -6.28 8.90 -0.63
C LYS A 34 -6.23 7.51 0.00
N ASN A 35 -7.20 6.66 -0.31
CA ASN A 35 -7.28 5.31 0.23
C ASN A 35 -6.20 4.39 -0.35
N LEU A 36 -5.86 4.49 -1.64
CA LEU A 36 -4.78 3.71 -2.23
C LEU A 36 -3.40 4.11 -1.67
N LYS A 37 -3.12 5.41 -1.59
CA LYS A 37 -1.87 5.90 -0.95
C LYS A 37 -1.76 5.41 0.49
N ARG A 38 -2.84 5.50 1.27
CA ARG A 38 -2.88 4.99 2.65
C ARG A 38 -2.66 3.48 2.70
N ALA A 39 -3.30 2.72 1.82
CA ALA A 39 -3.14 1.26 1.77
C ALA A 39 -1.69 0.86 1.49
N ILE A 40 -1.05 1.52 0.52
CA ILE A 40 0.37 1.28 0.19
C ILE A 40 1.26 1.72 1.37
N TYR A 41 0.99 2.86 1.99
CA TYR A 41 1.71 3.32 3.19
C TYR A 41 1.66 2.31 4.34
N GLU A 42 0.50 1.71 4.62
CA GLU A 42 0.34 0.70 5.68
C GLU A 42 1.23 -0.54 5.44
N VAL A 43 1.53 -0.89 4.19
CA VAL A 43 2.48 -1.96 3.85
C VAL A 43 3.90 -1.56 4.26
N PHE A 44 4.33 -0.34 3.93
CA PHE A 44 5.63 0.18 4.34
C PHE A 44 5.76 0.31 5.86
N TYR A 45 4.72 0.84 6.52
CA TYR A 45 4.65 0.96 7.97
C TYR A 45 4.76 -0.42 8.65
N ALA A 46 4.06 -1.43 8.13
CA ALA A 46 4.14 -2.79 8.66
C ALA A 46 5.53 -3.42 8.48
N VAL A 47 6.20 -3.14 7.36
CA VAL A 47 7.61 -3.55 7.17
C VAL A 47 8.51 -2.86 8.18
N TYR A 48 8.40 -1.53 8.31
CA TYR A 48 9.19 -0.73 9.24
C TYR A 48 9.06 -1.21 10.70
N HIS A 49 7.85 -1.61 11.11
CA HIS A 49 7.59 -2.15 12.44
C HIS A 49 7.79 -3.68 12.58
N ASN A 50 8.46 -4.33 11.63
CA ASN A 50 8.71 -5.78 11.61
C ASN A 50 7.43 -6.66 11.71
N GLN A 51 6.29 -6.13 11.27
CA GLN A 51 5.00 -6.84 11.21
C GLN A 51 4.78 -7.53 9.86
N LEU A 52 5.57 -7.15 8.84
CA LEU A 52 5.55 -7.75 7.51
C LEU A 52 6.97 -7.92 7.00
N ARG A 53 7.24 -9.08 6.39
CA ARG A 53 8.53 -9.33 5.73
C ARG A 53 8.66 -8.49 4.46
N ILE A 54 9.87 -8.02 4.16
CA ILE A 54 10.15 -7.20 2.96
C ILE A 54 9.76 -7.97 1.69
N GLU A 55 10.04 -9.26 1.62
CA GLU A 55 9.74 -10.10 0.45
C GLU A 55 8.23 -10.15 0.17
N ASN A 56 7.43 -10.21 1.25
CA ASN A 56 5.97 -10.20 1.17
C ASN A 56 5.43 -8.84 0.68
N ALA A 57 6.03 -7.74 1.14
CA ALA A 57 5.70 -6.39 0.67
C ALA A 57 6.07 -6.20 -0.82
N VAL A 58 7.28 -6.61 -1.22
CA VAL A 58 7.73 -6.53 -2.62
C VAL A 58 6.81 -7.35 -3.53
N SER A 59 6.44 -8.57 -3.12
CA SER A 59 5.53 -9.41 -3.88
C SER A 59 4.19 -8.72 -4.13
N VAL A 60 3.54 -8.18 -3.09
CA VAL A 60 2.21 -7.58 -3.25
C VAL A 60 2.26 -6.26 -4.05
N LEU A 61 3.30 -5.46 -3.86
CA LEU A 61 3.50 -4.22 -4.63
C LEU A 61 3.76 -4.51 -6.10
N THR A 62 4.46 -5.62 -6.41
CA THR A 62 4.65 -6.09 -7.78
C THR A 62 3.31 -6.48 -8.41
N ASP A 63 2.44 -7.19 -7.68
CA ASP A 63 1.11 -7.51 -8.20
C ASP A 63 0.29 -6.25 -8.48
N LEU A 64 0.33 -5.24 -7.60
CA LEU A 64 -0.42 -4.00 -7.78
C LEU A 64 -0.01 -3.21 -9.01
N LYS A 65 1.28 -3.20 -9.34
CA LYS A 65 1.83 -2.54 -10.54
C LYS A 65 1.09 -2.96 -11.81
N ASP A 66 0.73 -4.24 -11.92
CA ASP A 66 0.13 -4.79 -13.14
C ASP A 66 -1.34 -4.39 -13.34
N TYR A 67 -2.04 -4.00 -12.27
CA TYR A 67 -3.48 -3.66 -12.32
C TYR A 67 -3.78 -2.18 -12.08
N ILE A 68 -2.82 -1.38 -11.59
CA ILE A 68 -3.00 0.02 -11.23
C ILE A 68 -2.10 0.90 -12.11
N PRO A 69 -2.65 1.55 -13.16
CA PRO A 69 -1.85 2.38 -14.08
C PRO A 69 -1.11 3.53 -13.39
N SER A 70 -1.70 4.12 -12.35
CA SER A 70 -1.07 5.20 -11.57
C SER A 70 -0.15 4.70 -10.45
N PHE A 71 0.21 3.41 -10.45
CA PHE A 71 1.00 2.82 -9.37
C PHE A 71 2.37 3.49 -9.21
N PRO A 72 3.18 3.75 -10.26
CA PRO A 72 4.50 4.36 -10.10
C PRO A 72 4.46 5.74 -9.41
N SER A 73 3.54 6.61 -9.84
CA SER A 73 3.40 7.95 -9.23
C SER A 73 2.84 7.87 -7.80
N THR A 74 1.88 6.97 -7.55
CA THR A 74 1.33 6.74 -6.20
C THR A 74 2.40 6.21 -5.24
N LEU A 75 3.26 5.31 -5.73
CA LEU A 75 4.36 4.74 -4.96
C LEU A 75 5.41 5.80 -4.63
N ALA A 76 5.78 6.66 -5.58
CA ALA A 76 6.70 7.76 -5.35
C ALA A 76 6.18 8.73 -4.26
N ASP A 77 4.88 9.06 -4.31
CA ASP A 77 4.26 9.92 -3.29
C ASP A 77 4.32 9.29 -1.88
N VAL A 78 4.12 7.98 -1.77
CA VAL A 78 4.20 7.27 -0.48
C VAL A 78 5.63 7.17 0.01
N LEU A 79 6.58 6.83 -0.87
CA LEU A 79 8.00 6.76 -0.51
C LEU A 79 8.53 8.10 0.00
N GLY A 80 8.10 9.23 -0.58
CA GLY A 80 8.47 10.54 -0.07
C GLY A 80 7.97 10.81 1.36
N ILE A 81 6.79 10.29 1.74
CA ILE A 81 6.30 10.40 3.13
C ILE A 81 7.12 9.51 4.06
N VAL A 82 7.33 8.25 3.67
CA VAL A 82 8.10 7.28 4.46
C VAL A 82 9.54 7.76 4.67
N ASP A 83 10.17 8.34 3.66
CA ASP A 83 11.51 8.91 3.73
C ASP A 83 11.60 10.04 4.78
N VAL A 84 10.65 10.99 4.77
CA VAL A 84 10.59 12.07 5.78
C VAL A 84 10.40 11.50 7.20
N GLU A 85 9.52 10.51 7.36
CA GLU A 85 9.25 9.90 8.68
C GLU A 85 10.44 9.11 9.23
N THR A 86 11.19 8.45 8.35
CA THR A 86 12.33 7.60 8.74
C THR A 86 13.63 8.40 8.88
N SER A 87 13.86 9.40 8.03
CA SER A 87 14.99 10.33 8.14
C SER A 87 14.97 11.17 9.42
N SER A 88 13.80 11.40 10.01
CA SER A 88 13.64 12.14 11.27
C SER A 88 13.87 11.27 12.52
N SER A 89 14.11 9.97 12.38
CA SER A 89 14.32 9.02 13.48
C SER A 89 15.79 8.60 13.66
N ASP A 90 16.70 9.16 12.84
CA ASP A 90 18.15 8.89 12.86
C ASP A 90 18.96 9.99 13.61
N GLU A 91 18.31 10.84 14.41
CA GLU A 91 18.94 11.76 15.39
C GLU A 91 18.62 11.35 16.84
#